data_AF-A0A498FGQ0-F1
#
_entry.id   AF-A0A498FGQ0-F1
#
_cell.length_a   1.000
_cell.length_b   1.000
_cell.length_c   1.000
_cell.angle_alpha   90.00
_cell.angle_beta   90.00
_cell.angle_gamma   90.00
#
_symmetry.space_group_name_H-M   'P 1'
#
loop_
_entity.id
_entity.type
_entity.pdbx_description
1 polymer ?
#
loop_
_entity_poly.entity_id
_entity_poly.type
_entity_poly.pdbx_seq_one_letter_code
_entity_poly.pdbx_strand_id
1 'polypeptide(L)'
;MTPEAYIGERRQGRLVVVRVPEGTRLTPDRSLELTNHSPSGFEVGYCGSGPAQLALALLLDYTGDEAFALDHYQEFKTEVVSQLDCTGSDEYWRLTASEIDAVPHETPDEPVAPTI
;
A
#
# COMPACT_ATOMS: atom_id res chain seq x y z
N MET A 1 12.99 -3.08 -12.91
CA MET A 1 12.86 -4.44 -12.36
C MET A 1 11.76 -4.37 -11.33
N THR A 2 10.79 -5.27 -11.38
CA THR A 2 9.68 -5.30 -10.41
C THR A 2 10.24 -5.72 -9.05
N PRO A 3 9.88 -5.06 -7.94
CA PRO A 3 10.34 -5.46 -6.61
C PRO A 3 9.73 -6.80 -6.21
N GLU A 4 10.51 -7.61 -5.51
CA GLU A 4 10.05 -8.89 -4.94
C GLU A 4 9.22 -8.67 -3.66
N ALA A 5 9.53 -7.59 -2.92
CA ALA A 5 8.80 -7.19 -1.73
C ALA A 5 9.05 -5.72 -1.39
N TYR A 6 8.22 -5.20 -0.50
CA TYR A 6 8.37 -3.93 0.18
C TYR A 6 8.50 -4.18 1.68
N ILE A 7 9.40 -3.44 2.33
CA ILE A 7 9.53 -3.42 3.78
C ILE A 7 9.26 -2.00 4.23
N GLY A 8 8.36 -1.83 5.20
CA GLY A 8 8.10 -0.53 5.82
C GLY A 8 8.40 -0.54 7.30
N GLU A 9 9.07 0.50 7.77
CA GLU A 9 9.44 0.68 9.18
C GLU A 9 9.27 2.15 9.58
N ARG A 10 9.01 2.41 10.86
CA ARG A 10 8.97 3.79 11.37
C ARG A 10 10.36 4.22 11.81
N ARG A 11 10.93 5.21 11.11
CA ARG A 11 12.19 5.86 11.50
C ARG A 11 11.92 7.27 11.97
N GLN A 12 12.20 7.54 13.25
CA GLN A 12 11.99 8.86 13.87
C GLN A 12 10.54 9.38 13.67
N GLY A 13 9.56 8.49 13.77
CA GLY A 13 8.13 8.81 13.60
C GLY A 13 7.62 8.79 12.15
N ARG A 14 8.51 8.76 11.15
CA ARG A 14 8.13 8.73 9.73
C ARG A 14 8.17 7.31 9.19
N LEU A 15 7.13 6.91 8.45
CA LEU A 15 7.15 5.66 7.70
C LEU A 15 8.13 5.74 6.52
N VAL A 16 9.08 4.81 6.48
CA VAL A 16 10.02 4.63 5.37
C VAL A 16 9.78 3.28 4.74
N VAL A 17 9.60 3.26 3.41
CA VAL A 17 9.35 2.03 2.65
C VAL A 17 10.51 1.78 1.69
N VAL A 18 11.03 0.55 1.67
CA VAL A 18 12.14 0.12 0.82
C VAL A 18 11.75 -1.05 -0.06
N ARG A 19 12.22 -1.02 -1.31
CA ARG A 19 12.09 -2.08 -2.30
C ARG A 19 13.14 -3.16 -2.04
N VAL A 20 12.75 -4.42 -2.15
CA VAL A 20 13.65 -5.58 -2.00
C VAL A 20 13.66 -6.34 -3.34
N PRO A 21 14.83 -6.78 -3.83
CA PRO A 21 16.17 -6.74 -3.21
C PRO A 21 16.96 -5.46 -3.52
N GLU A 22 16.40 -4.54 -4.31
CA GLU A 22 17.11 -3.35 -4.82
C GLU A 22 17.62 -2.41 -3.71
N GLY A 23 16.92 -2.36 -2.57
CA GLY A 23 17.27 -1.51 -1.42
C GLY A 23 16.94 -0.02 -1.62
N THR A 24 16.23 0.33 -2.68
CA THR A 24 15.84 1.71 -3.00
C THR A 24 14.57 2.10 -2.26
N ARG A 25 14.49 3.35 -1.82
CA ARG A 25 13.30 3.88 -1.12
C ARG A 25 12.17 4.12 -2.11
N LEU A 26 10.96 3.75 -1.72
CA LEU A 26 9.74 4.21 -2.39
C LEU A 26 9.47 5.65 -1.95
N THR A 27 9.21 6.54 -2.90
CA THR A 27 8.91 7.96 -2.63
C THR A 27 7.48 8.29 -3.06
N PRO A 28 6.83 9.28 -2.42
CA PRO A 28 5.46 9.65 -2.75
C PRO A 28 5.33 10.46 -4.04
N ASP A 29 6.43 10.98 -4.62
CA ASP A 29 6.39 11.90 -5.77
C ASP A 29 5.47 11.42 -6.90
N ARG A 30 5.69 10.20 -7.42
CA ARG A 30 4.89 9.68 -8.54
C ARG A 30 3.42 9.49 -8.19
N SER A 31 3.11 9.00 -6.99
CA SER A 31 1.71 8.83 -6.60
C SER A 31 1.04 10.17 -6.28
N LEU A 32 1.79 11.17 -5.81
CA LEU A 32 1.28 12.54 -5.58
C LEU A 32 0.95 13.24 -6.88
N GLU A 33 1.71 12.98 -7.95
CA GLU A 33 1.41 13.48 -9.30
C GLU A 33 0.08 12.92 -9.84
N LEU A 34 -0.23 11.64 -9.54
CA LEU A 34 -1.50 11.02 -9.92
C LEU A 34 -2.67 11.49 -9.04
N THR A 35 -2.51 11.44 -7.73
CA THR A 35 -3.53 11.91 -6.78
C THR A 35 -2.87 12.35 -5.48
N ASN A 36 -3.13 13.61 -5.11
CA ASN A 36 -2.60 14.21 -3.91
C ASN A 36 -3.49 13.91 -2.69
N HIS A 37 -3.27 12.76 -2.05
CA HIS A 37 -3.93 12.42 -0.79
C HIS A 37 -3.18 12.98 0.41
N SER A 38 -1.86 12.80 0.46
CA SER A 38 -1.04 13.13 1.63
C SER A 38 0.35 13.60 1.20
N PRO A 39 0.57 14.92 1.05
CA PRO A 39 1.90 15.47 0.78
C PRO A 39 2.84 15.29 1.99
N SER A 40 2.28 15.04 3.17
CA SER A 40 3.03 14.74 4.41
C SER A 40 3.72 13.37 4.38
N GLY A 41 3.34 12.49 3.44
CA GLY A 41 3.97 11.19 3.22
C GLY A 41 3.05 10.00 3.52
N PHE A 42 3.70 8.84 3.60
CA PHE A 42 3.06 7.54 3.79
C PHE A 42 2.74 7.24 5.25
N GLU A 43 1.67 6.49 5.46
CA GLU A 43 1.23 5.98 6.75
C GLU A 43 0.57 4.59 6.57
N VAL A 44 0.35 3.85 7.66
CA VAL A 44 -0.27 2.51 7.70
C VAL A 44 -1.12 2.36 8.97
N GLY A 45 -1.91 1.28 9.06
CA GLY A 45 -2.60 0.88 10.30
C GLY A 45 -3.94 1.57 10.55
N TYR A 46 -4.45 2.32 9.57
CA TYR A 46 -5.77 2.95 9.62
C TYR A 46 -6.29 3.26 8.22
N CYS A 47 -7.58 3.57 8.11
CA CYS A 47 -8.16 4.09 6.88
C CYS A 47 -8.03 5.61 6.82
N GLY A 48 -7.23 6.14 5.89
CA GLY A 48 -7.10 7.60 5.70
C GLY A 48 -6.20 8.00 4.54
N SER A 49 -5.81 9.27 4.50
CA SER A 49 -5.08 9.84 3.36
C SER A 49 -3.62 9.36 3.24
N GLY A 50 -2.90 9.20 4.34
CA GLY A 50 -1.52 8.67 4.30
C GLY A 50 -1.46 7.22 3.81
N PRO A 51 -2.32 6.32 4.32
CA PRO A 51 -2.47 4.95 3.81
C PRO A 51 -2.94 4.92 2.35
N ALA A 52 -3.83 5.81 1.93
CA ALA A 52 -4.22 5.94 0.52
C ALA A 52 -3.05 6.33 -0.38
N GLN A 53 -2.21 7.28 0.06
CA GLN A 53 -1.01 7.68 -0.67
C GLN A 53 0.00 6.54 -0.81
N LEU A 54 0.15 5.72 0.24
CA LEU A 54 1.03 4.55 0.23
C LEU A 54 0.48 3.45 -0.68
N ALA A 55 -0.82 3.14 -0.60
CA ALA A 55 -1.47 2.17 -1.47
C ALA A 55 -1.27 2.51 -2.95
N LEU A 56 -1.51 3.76 -3.32
CA LEU A 56 -1.30 4.22 -4.69
C LEU A 56 0.17 4.13 -5.11
N ALA A 57 1.11 4.48 -4.22
CA ALA A 57 2.54 4.36 -4.51
C ALA A 57 2.99 2.91 -4.70
N LEU A 58 2.50 1.98 -3.89
CA LEU A 58 2.85 0.56 -3.97
C LEU A 58 2.34 -0.05 -5.28
N LEU A 59 1.05 0.16 -5.61
CA LEU A 59 0.50 -0.37 -6.85
C LEU A 59 1.17 0.25 -8.08
N LEU A 60 1.38 1.57 -8.08
CA LEU A 60 2.03 2.25 -9.21
C LEU A 60 3.48 1.79 -9.42
N ASP A 61 4.25 1.62 -8.34
CA ASP A 61 5.63 1.14 -8.43
C ASP A 61 5.69 -0.34 -8.84
N TYR A 62 4.74 -1.15 -8.37
CA TYR A 62 4.68 -2.58 -8.66
C TYR A 62 4.25 -2.87 -10.11
N THR A 63 3.15 -2.28 -10.56
CA THR A 63 2.58 -2.55 -11.89
C THR A 63 3.18 -1.69 -12.98
N GLY A 64 3.65 -0.49 -12.64
CA GLY A 64 4.01 0.53 -13.62
C GLY A 64 2.81 1.07 -14.42
N ASP A 65 1.58 0.74 -14.02
CA ASP A 65 0.34 1.10 -14.71
C ASP A 65 -0.48 2.07 -13.86
N GLU A 66 -0.57 3.31 -14.34
CA GLU A 66 -1.27 4.40 -13.66
C GLU A 66 -2.77 4.16 -13.57
N ALA A 67 -3.38 3.59 -14.61
CA ALA A 67 -4.82 3.35 -14.66
C ALA A 67 -5.21 2.26 -13.67
N PHE A 68 -4.47 1.15 -13.66
CA PHE A 68 -4.64 0.07 -12.69
C PHE A 68 -4.46 0.57 -11.26
N ALA A 69 -3.39 1.34 -11.01
CA ALA A 69 -3.13 1.86 -9.66
C ALA A 69 -4.26 2.77 -9.19
N LEU A 70 -4.81 3.63 -10.05
CA LEU A 70 -5.94 4.51 -9.72
C LEU A 70 -7.27 3.77 -9.50
N ASP A 71 -7.48 2.66 -10.20
CA ASP A 71 -8.70 1.85 -10.05
C ASP A 71 -8.69 1.05 -8.74
N HIS A 72 -7.54 0.47 -8.37
CA HIS A 72 -7.46 -0.52 -7.30
C HIS A 72 -6.90 0.00 -5.96
N TYR A 73 -6.28 1.18 -5.87
CA TYR A 73 -5.61 1.61 -4.63
C TYR A 73 -6.53 1.77 -3.43
N GLN A 74 -7.82 2.08 -3.62
CA GLN A 74 -8.74 2.28 -2.50
C GLN A 74 -9.11 0.97 -1.80
N GLU A 75 -9.33 -0.09 -2.59
CA GLU A 75 -9.55 -1.45 -2.12
C GLU A 75 -8.27 -1.98 -1.48
N PHE A 76 -7.15 -1.91 -2.21
CA PHE A 76 -5.83 -2.31 -1.72
C PHE A 76 -5.44 -1.62 -0.41
N LYS A 77 -5.77 -0.33 -0.27
CA LYS A 77 -5.58 0.40 0.99
C LYS A 77 -6.36 -0.26 2.13
N THR A 78 -7.63 -0.55 1.90
CA THR A 78 -8.55 -1.04 2.93
C THR A 78 -8.18 -2.45 3.37
N GLU A 79 -7.85 -3.32 2.42
CA GLU A 79 -7.58 -4.74 2.69
C GLU A 79 -6.16 -5.00 3.18
N VAL A 80 -5.18 -4.26 2.65
CA VAL A 80 -3.76 -4.50 2.94
C VAL A 80 -3.18 -3.38 3.79
N VAL A 81 -3.13 -2.14 3.28
CA VAL A 81 -2.33 -1.06 3.88
C VAL A 81 -2.85 -0.63 5.25
N SER A 82 -4.17 -0.65 5.45
CA SER A 82 -4.81 -0.37 6.74
C SER A 82 -4.53 -1.44 7.80
N GLN A 83 -4.16 -2.66 7.38
CA GLN A 83 -3.85 -3.78 8.27
C GLN A 83 -2.35 -3.91 8.58
N LEU A 84 -1.50 -3.21 7.82
CA LEU A 84 -0.07 -3.17 8.10
C LEU A 84 0.18 -2.45 9.42
N ASP A 85 1.02 -3.05 10.27
CA ASP A 85 1.34 -2.51 11.58
C ASP A 85 2.86 -2.25 11.69
N CYS A 86 3.21 -1.09 12.24
CA CYS A 86 4.59 -0.71 12.58
C CYS A 86 4.74 -0.38 14.07
N THR A 87 3.75 -0.75 14.90
CA THR A 87 3.66 -0.39 16.32
C THR A 87 3.80 -1.60 17.24
N GLY A 88 3.76 -2.82 16.69
CA GLY A 88 3.96 -4.08 17.39
C GLY A 88 5.43 -4.44 17.67
N SER A 89 5.66 -5.69 18.09
CA SER A 89 6.97 -6.24 18.46
C SER A 89 7.97 -6.27 17.30
N ASP A 90 7.47 -6.37 16.06
CA ASP A 90 8.25 -6.19 14.85
C ASP A 90 8.16 -4.70 14.46
N GLU A 91 9.30 -4.00 14.51
CA GLU A 91 9.40 -2.57 14.17
C GLU A 91 9.20 -2.29 12.66
N TYR A 92 8.82 -3.32 11.89
CA TYR A 92 8.65 -3.29 10.45
C TYR A 92 7.55 -4.27 9.99
N TRP A 93 6.92 -3.94 8.86
CA TRP A 93 6.11 -4.87 8.09
C TRP A 93 6.84 -5.27 6.81
N ARG A 94 6.43 -6.41 6.25
CA ARG A 94 6.87 -6.88 4.95
C ARG A 94 5.64 -7.21 4.11
N LEU A 95 5.63 -6.74 2.88
CA LEU A 95 4.59 -6.99 1.89
C LEU A 95 5.26 -7.54 0.63
N THR A 96 4.94 -8.77 0.25
CA THR A 96 5.53 -9.45 -0.91
C THR A 96 4.78 -9.16 -2.19
N ALA A 97 5.44 -9.31 -3.34
CA ALA A 97 4.82 -9.24 -4.66
C ALA A 97 3.59 -10.17 -4.76
N SER A 98 3.70 -11.39 -4.23
CA SER A 98 2.61 -12.36 -4.22
C SER A 98 1.39 -11.90 -3.41
N GLU A 99 1.59 -11.17 -2.31
CA GLU A 99 0.48 -10.58 -1.55
C GLU A 99 -0.18 -9.43 -2.31
N ILE A 100 0.58 -8.68 -3.12
CA ILE A 100 0.03 -7.62 -3.99
C ILE A 100 -0.79 -8.24 -5.14
N ASP A 101 -0.30 -9.32 -5.75
CA ASP A 101 -1.00 -10.06 -6.81
C ASP A 101 -2.28 -10.76 -6.32
N ALA A 102 -2.39 -11.07 -5.02
CA ALA A 102 -3.56 -11.76 -4.46
C ALA A 102 -4.80 -10.85 -4.34
N VAL A 103 -4.62 -9.56 -4.07
CA VAL A 103 -5.72 -8.60 -3.88
C VAL A 103 -6.66 -8.47 -5.09
N PRO A 104 -6.18 -8.29 -6.34
CA PRO A 104 -7.09 -8.13 -7.49
C PRO A 104 -7.90 -9.40 -7.85
N HIS A 105 -7.75 -10.52 -7.14
CA HIS A 105 -8.50 -11.77 -7.38
C HIS A 105 -9.63 -12.05 -6.39
N GLU A 106 -9.69 -11.33 -5.25
CA GLU A 106 -10.79 -11.46 -4.31
C GLU A 106 -11.79 -10.34 -4.54
N THR A 107 -12.66 -10.50 -5.55
CA THR A 107 -13.97 -9.84 -5.50
C THR A 107 -14.84 -10.66 -4.54
N PRO A 108 -15.15 -10.20 -3.31
CA PRO A 108 -16.33 -10.72 -2.64
C PRO A 108 -17.56 -10.17 -3.35
N ASP A 109 -17.90 -10.75 -4.50
CA ASP A 109 -19.28 -10.77 -5.01
C ASP A 109 -20.06 -11.72 -4.11
N GLU A 110 -20.35 -11.29 -2.88
CA GLU A 110 -21.44 -11.88 -2.11
C GLU A 110 -22.17 -10.74 -1.38
N PRO A 111 -23.34 -10.31 -1.87
CA PRO A 111 -24.21 -9.47 -1.08
C PRO A 111 -24.65 -10.29 0.12
N VAL A 112 -24.09 -9.99 1.30
CA VAL A 112 -24.68 -10.37 2.58
C VAL A 112 -26.08 -9.74 2.64
N ALA A 113 -27.07 -10.52 2.20
CA ALA A 113 -28.47 -10.17 2.33
C ALA A 113 -28.78 -9.96 3.82
N PRO A 114 -29.39 -8.84 4.22
CA PRO A 114 -29.82 -8.67 5.59
C PRO A 114 -30.92 -9.68 5.90
N THR A 115 -30.68 -10.44 6.97
CA THR A 115 -31.65 -11.29 7.67
C THR A 115 -33.00 -10.57 7.87
N ILE A 116 -34.09 -11.26 7.53
CA ILE A 116 -35.39 -11.11 8.21
C ILE A 116 -35.75 -12.46 8.80
#